data_AF-A0A1G0N3N0-F1
#
_entry.id   AF-A0A1G0N3N0-F1
#
_cell.length_a   1.000
_cell.length_b   1.000
_cell.length_c   1.000
_cell.angle_alpha   90.00
_cell.angle_beta   90.00
_cell.angle_gamma   90.00
#
_symmetry.space_group_name_H-M   'P 1'
#
loop_
_entity.id
_entity.type
_entity.pdbx_description
1 polymer ?
#
loop_
_entity_poly.entity_id
_entity_poly.type
_entity_poly.pdbx_seq_one_letter_code
_entity_poly.pdbx_strand_id
1 'polypeptide(L)'
;MKKWIIIALVIAPFVYANYNKPLLLKHQQKIYQLATGSTEAVDDEVYAQPQWEGLEFVDWKFLTATRDKNKQSLVSYGIVNYIKVVDSEWAPKAFDLKSKEVDGVAK
;
A
#
# COMPACT_ATOMS: atom_id res chain seq x y z
N MET A 1 11.24 -31.31 -23.13
CA MET A 1 10.06 -30.44 -23.37
C MET A 1 9.20 -30.24 -22.12
N LYS A 2 8.66 -31.29 -21.48
CA LYS A 2 7.81 -31.15 -20.27
C LYS A 2 8.46 -30.37 -19.11
N LYS A 3 9.76 -30.55 -18.87
CA LYS A 3 10.51 -29.83 -17.82
C LYS A 3 10.52 -28.31 -18.01
N TRP A 4 10.63 -27.83 -19.25
CA TRP A 4 10.62 -26.40 -19.57
C TRP A 4 9.24 -25.77 -19.37
N ILE A 5 8.17 -26.50 -19.67
CA ILE A 5 6.79 -26.05 -19.43
C ILE A 5 6.55 -25.90 -17.93
N ILE A 6 7.02 -26.84 -17.12
CA ILE A 6 6.90 -26.76 -15.65
C ILE A 6 7.69 -25.56 -15.10
N ILE A 7 8.93 -25.36 -15.58
CA ILE A 7 9.74 -24.19 -15.19
C ILE A 7 9.03 -22.88 -15.56
N ALA A 8 8.48 -22.77 -16.76
CA ALA A 8 7.72 -21.60 -17.18
C ALA A 8 6.48 -21.36 -16.32
N LEU A 9 5.72 -22.41 -15.99
CA LEU A 9 4.54 -22.31 -15.13
C LEU A 9 4.87 -21.86 -13.71
N VAL A 10 6.05 -22.22 -13.19
CA VAL A 10 6.50 -21.77 -11.87
C VAL A 10 7.03 -20.34 -11.92
N ILE A 11 7.84 -19.99 -12.93
CA ILE A 11 8.50 -18.67 -12.99
C ILE A 11 7.54 -17.56 -13.42
N ALA A 12 6.62 -17.82 -14.35
CA ALA A 12 5.73 -16.80 -14.91
C ALA A 12 4.90 -16.06 -13.84
N PRO A 13 4.29 -16.71 -12.83
CA PRO A 13 3.62 -16.01 -11.74
C PRO A 13 4.53 -15.07 -10.94
N PHE A 14 5.77 -15.47 -10.63
CA PHE A 14 6.70 -14.62 -9.89
C PHE A 14 7.14 -13.40 -10.71
N VAL A 15 7.40 -13.58 -12.01
CA VAL A 15 7.73 -12.47 -12.91
C VAL A 15 6.55 -11.51 -13.02
N TYR A 16 5.33 -12.05 -13.20
CA TYR A 16 4.11 -11.25 -13.24
C TYR A 16 3.89 -10.48 -11.94
N ALA A 17 4.07 -11.12 -10.79
CA ALA A 17 3.90 -10.48 -9.49
C ALA A 17 4.95 -9.40 -9.21
N ASN A 18 6.21 -9.63 -9.61
CA ASN A 18 7.26 -8.62 -9.52
C ASN A 18 7.01 -7.42 -10.44
N TYR A 19 6.51 -7.65 -11.66
CA TYR A 19 6.16 -6.57 -12.59
C TYR A 19 4.96 -5.74 -12.12
N ASN A 20 3.98 -6.38 -11.49
CA ASN A 20 2.75 -5.74 -11.02
C ASN A 20 2.76 -5.36 -9.54
N LYS A 21 3.93 -5.33 -8.88
CA LYS A 21 3.98 -4.97 -7.46
C LYS A 21 3.59 -3.50 -7.26
N PRO A 22 2.76 -3.16 -6.27
CA PRO A 22 2.39 -1.78 -6.01
C PRO A 22 3.55 -1.03 -5.34
N LEU A 23 4.02 0.05 -5.99
CA LEU A 23 5.08 0.90 -5.45
C LEU A 23 4.53 1.92 -4.43
N LEU A 24 5.44 2.59 -3.72
CA LEU A 24 5.16 3.53 -2.64
C LEU A 24 3.99 4.49 -2.93
N LEU A 25 3.97 5.15 -4.09
CA LEU A 25 2.91 6.09 -4.47
C LEU A 25 1.51 5.47 -4.38
N LYS A 26 1.34 4.23 -4.86
CA LYS A 26 0.05 3.54 -4.77
C LYS A 26 -0.36 3.23 -3.33
N HIS A 27 0.61 2.95 -2.46
CA HIS A 27 0.35 2.77 -1.03
C HIS A 27 -0.09 4.08 -0.38
N GLN A 28 0.63 5.17 -0.62
CA GLN A 28 0.29 6.50 -0.10
C GLN A 28 -1.10 6.93 -0.57
N GLN A 29 -1.40 6.74 -1.85
CA GLN A 29 -2.72 7.01 -2.43
C GLN A 29 -3.81 6.24 -1.69
N LYS A 30 -3.64 4.92 -1.53
CA LYS A 30 -4.66 4.06 -0.91
C LYS A 30 -4.87 4.40 0.57
N ILE A 31 -3.80 4.69 1.29
CA ILE A 31 -3.82 5.12 2.69
C ILE A 31 -4.60 6.43 2.81
N TYR A 32 -4.29 7.43 1.97
CA TYR A 32 -4.94 8.73 2.01
C TYR A 32 -6.42 8.68 1.62
N GLN A 33 -6.76 7.94 0.57
CA GLN A 33 -8.15 7.76 0.13
C GLN A 33 -9.00 7.07 1.20
N LEU A 34 -8.45 6.05 1.88
CA LEU A 34 -9.16 5.37 2.97
C LEU A 34 -9.39 6.32 4.16
N ALA A 35 -8.41 7.15 4.47
CA ALA A 35 -8.46 8.08 5.60
C ALA A 35 -9.44 9.25 5.39
N THR A 36 -9.50 9.78 4.17
CA THR A 36 -10.33 10.94 3.83
C THR A 36 -11.71 10.57 3.29
N GLY A 37 -11.90 9.30 2.90
CA GLY A 37 -13.08 8.86 2.15
C GLY A 37 -13.16 9.45 0.75
N SER A 38 -12.09 10.08 0.26
CA SER A 38 -12.04 10.65 -1.10
C SER A 38 -11.83 9.55 -2.13
N THR A 39 -12.57 9.65 -3.24
CA THR A 39 -12.39 8.82 -4.44
C THR A 39 -11.50 9.50 -5.48
N GLU A 40 -11.06 10.73 -5.22
CA GLU A 40 -10.31 11.53 -6.18
C GLU A 40 -8.84 11.12 -6.23
N ALA A 41 -8.18 11.53 -7.32
CA ALA A 41 -6.74 11.44 -7.44
C ALA A 41 -6.10 12.36 -6.39
N VAL A 42 -5.08 11.84 -5.70
CA VAL A 42 -4.34 12.59 -4.70
C VAL A 42 -3.35 13.49 -5.43
N ASP A 43 -3.39 14.79 -5.12
CA ASP A 43 -2.52 15.81 -5.72
C ASP A 43 -1.06 15.63 -5.29
N ASP A 44 -0.12 16.09 -6.12
CA ASP A 44 1.32 16.03 -5.86
C ASP A 44 1.68 16.76 -4.56
N GLU A 45 0.93 17.80 -4.20
CA GLU A 45 1.07 18.51 -2.93
C GLU A 45 0.87 17.60 -1.72
N VAL A 46 -0.03 16.62 -1.79
CA VAL A 46 -0.28 15.68 -0.69
C VAL A 46 0.91 14.74 -0.52
N TYR A 47 1.52 14.28 -1.61
CA TYR A 47 2.70 13.40 -1.53
C TYR A 47 3.97 14.13 -1.04
N ALA A 48 4.02 15.46 -1.18
CA ALA A 48 5.10 16.30 -0.65
C ALA A 48 4.98 16.59 0.86
N GLN A 49 3.89 16.17 1.51
CA GLN A 49 3.66 16.47 2.92
C GLN A 49 4.63 15.71 3.85
N PRO A 50 5.18 16.36 4.90
CA PRO A 50 6.20 15.78 5.79
C PRO A 50 5.70 14.56 6.58
N GLN A 51 4.39 14.39 6.73
CA GLN A 51 3.75 13.24 7.37
C GLN A 51 4.19 11.91 6.75
N TRP A 52 4.44 11.88 5.43
CA TRP A 52 4.93 10.69 4.74
C TRP A 52 6.34 10.30 5.16
N GLU A 53 7.15 11.22 5.69
CA GLU A 53 8.48 10.91 6.21
C GLU A 53 8.42 9.99 7.43
N GLY A 54 7.30 9.95 8.14
CA GLY A 54 7.03 9.02 9.23
C GLY A 54 6.81 7.57 8.76
N LEU A 55 6.63 7.35 7.45
CA LEU A 55 6.51 6.02 6.86
C LEU A 55 7.83 5.55 6.27
N GLU A 56 8.08 4.26 6.45
CA GLU A 56 9.14 3.55 5.77
C GLU A 56 8.54 2.58 4.76
N PHE A 57 9.06 2.63 3.54
CA PHE A 57 8.67 1.74 2.46
C PHE A 57 9.62 0.55 2.42
N VAL A 58 9.05 -0.65 2.47
CA VAL A 58 9.79 -1.89 2.33
C VAL A 58 9.36 -2.57 1.03
N ASP A 59 10.34 -2.73 0.13
CA ASP A 59 10.13 -3.31 -1.19
C ASP A 59 10.83 -4.67 -1.30
N TRP A 60 10.05 -5.74 -1.40
CA TRP A 60 10.53 -7.07 -1.76
C TRP A 60 10.15 -7.39 -3.21
N LYS A 61 10.71 -8.47 -3.77
CA LYS A 61 10.50 -8.83 -5.19
C LYS A 61 9.03 -8.78 -5.64
N PHE A 62 8.11 -9.39 -4.91
CA PHE A 62 6.68 -9.47 -5.30
C PHE A 62 5.72 -8.91 -4.24
N LEU A 63 6.25 -8.44 -3.11
CA LEU A 63 5.50 -7.95 -1.96
C LEU A 63 6.08 -6.60 -1.58
N THR A 64 5.22 -5.64 -1.26
CA THR A 64 5.61 -4.32 -0.78
C THR A 64 4.83 -3.98 0.47
N ALA A 65 5.39 -3.12 1.32
CA ALA A 65 4.74 -2.70 2.55
C ALA A 65 5.15 -1.29 2.96
N THR A 66 4.29 -0.63 3.72
CA THR A 66 4.64 0.58 4.47
C THR A 66 4.51 0.31 5.97
N ARG A 67 5.46 0.82 6.75
CA ARG A 67 5.45 0.74 8.22
C ARG A 67 5.67 2.11 8.85
N ASP A 68 5.06 2.35 10.00
CA ASP A 68 5.34 3.52 10.81
C ASP A 68 6.75 3.39 11.42
N LYS A 69 7.62 4.36 11.21
CA LYS A 69 9.02 4.33 11.69
C LYS A 69 9.12 4.31 13.21
N ASN A 70 8.24 5.05 13.90
CA ASN A 70 8.30 5.24 15.33
C ASN A 70 7.68 4.06 16.07
N LYS A 71 6.55 3.56 15.59
CA LYS A 71 5.79 2.47 16.22
C LYS A 71 6.18 1.09 15.71
N GLN A 72 6.92 1.02 14.59
CA GLN A 72 7.24 -0.21 13.86
C GLN A 72 6.01 -1.03 13.45
N SER A 73 4.81 -0.43 13.45
CA SER A 73 3.57 -1.06 13.06
C SER A 73 3.41 -1.06 11.54
N LEU A 74 2.87 -2.15 11.00
CA LEU A 74 2.53 -2.25 9.57
C LEU A 74 1.32 -1.36 9.26
N VAL A 75 1.47 -0.45 8.30
CA VAL A 75 0.40 0.45 7.88
C VAL A 75 -0.32 -0.10 6.65
N SER A 76 0.44 -0.62 5.69
CA SER A 76 -0.16 -1.28 4.53
C SER A 76 0.77 -2.34 3.94
N TYR A 77 0.20 -3.29 3.20
CA TYR A 77 0.96 -4.22 2.37
C TYR A 77 0.29 -4.37 0.99
N GLY A 78 1.08 -4.79 0.01
CA GLY A 78 0.62 -4.91 -1.36
C GLY A 78 1.30 -6.03 -2.13
N ILE A 79 0.51 -6.66 -3.00
CA ILE A 79 0.92 -7.77 -3.86
C ILE A 79 0.08 -7.72 -5.13
N VAL A 80 0.68 -7.85 -6.31
CA VAL A 80 -0.04 -7.96 -7.60
C VAL A 80 -1.17 -6.92 -7.76
N ASN A 81 -0.83 -5.64 -7.87
CA ASN A 81 -1.75 -4.49 -7.96
C ASN A 81 -2.80 -4.35 -6.84
N TYR A 82 -2.80 -5.24 -5.85
CA TYR A 82 -3.68 -5.17 -4.69
C TYR A 82 -2.93 -4.55 -3.52
N ILE A 83 -3.58 -3.63 -2.81
CA ILE A 83 -3.05 -2.97 -1.61
C ILE A 83 -4.11 -3.08 -0.51
N LYS A 84 -3.68 -3.55 0.65
CA LYS A 84 -4.48 -3.55 1.87
C LYS A 84 -3.85 -2.61 2.89
N VAL A 85 -4.63 -1.66 3.36
CA VAL A 85 -4.29 -0.82 4.51
C VAL A 85 -4.72 -1.57 5.76
N VAL A 86 -3.79 -1.77 6.68
CA VAL A 86 -4.00 -2.53 7.93
C VAL A 86 -4.23 -1.59 9.10
N ASP A 87 -3.54 -0.45 9.11
CA ASP A 87 -3.76 0.63 10.07
C ASP A 87 -4.50 1.78 9.36
N SER A 88 -5.82 1.72 9.35
CA SER A 88 -6.68 2.74 8.72
C SER A 88 -6.66 4.08 9.48
N GLU A 89 -6.23 4.06 10.74
CA GLU A 89 -6.17 5.25 11.59
C GLU A 89 -4.82 5.98 11.50
N TRP A 90 -3.82 5.37 10.85
CA TRP A 90 -2.50 5.99 10.71
C TRP A 90 -2.57 7.36 10.02
N ALA A 91 -3.21 7.43 8.84
CA ALA A 91 -3.27 8.68 8.08
C ALA A 91 -4.11 9.77 8.78
N PRO A 92 -5.31 9.49 9.31
CA PRO A 92 -6.04 10.50 10.07
C PRO A 92 -5.23 11.11 11.22
N LYS A 93 -4.46 10.29 11.94
CA LYS A 93 -3.57 10.74 13.02
C LYS A 93 -2.38 11.55 12.49
N ALA A 94 -1.76 11.12 11.40
CA ALA A 94 -0.60 11.79 10.83
C ALA A 94 -0.94 13.16 10.24
N PHE A 95 -2.09 13.25 9.54
CA PHE A 95 -2.54 14.44 8.83
C PHE A 95 -3.47 15.35 9.66
N ASP A 96 -3.66 15.06 10.95
CA ASP A 96 -4.62 15.75 11.83
C ASP A 96 -6.01 15.89 11.20
N LEU A 97 -6.44 14.83 10.50
CA LEU A 97 -7.76 14.79 9.87
C LEU A 97 -8.78 14.46 10.95
N LYS A 98 -9.91 15.16 10.95
CA LYS A 98 -11.07 14.74 11.74
C LYS A 98 -11.52 13.37 11.22
N SER A 99 -11.23 12.31 11.97
CA SER A 99 -11.69 10.97 11.65
C SER A 99 -13.22 10.99 11.64
N LYS A 100 -13.83 10.95 10.45
CA LYS A 100 -15.17 10.37 10.37
C LYS A 100 -14.98 8.90 10.73
N GLU A 101 -15.68 8.42 11.74
CA GLU A 101 -15.67 7.01 12.15
C GLU A 101 -15.76 6.14 10.89
N VAL A 102 -14.66 5.47 10.51
CA VAL A 102 -14.63 4.52 9.40
C VAL A 102 -15.15 3.18 9.94
N ASP A 103 -16.34 3.21 10.53
CA ASP A 103 -17.14 2.05 10.87
C ASP A 103 -18.23 1.94 9.81
N GLY A 104 -18.03 1.08 8.80
CA GLY A 104 -19.07 0.94 7.78
C GLY A 104 -18.84 0.05 6.57
N VAL A 105 -17.77 -0.76 6.48
CA VAL A 105 -17.67 -1.78 5.42
C VAL A 105 -17.30 -3.14 6.02
N ALA A 106 -18.17 -3.63 6.89
CA ALA A 106 -18.34 -5.05 7.14
C ALA A 106 -19.83 -5.36 7.00
N LYS A 107 -20.25 -5.72 5.78
CA LYS A 107 -21.33 -6.65 5.48
C LYS A 107 -21.30 -7.01 4.00
#